data_AF-A0A958LLE2-F1
#
_entry.id   AF-A0A958LLE2-F1
#
_cell.length_a   1.000
_cell.length_b   1.000
_cell.length_c   1.000
_cell.angle_alpha   90.00
_cell.angle_beta   90.00
_cell.angle_gamma   90.00
#
_symmetry.space_group_name_H-M   'P 1'
#
loop_
_entity.id
_entity.type
_entity.pdbx_description
1 polymer ?
#
loop_
_entity_poly.entity_id
_entity_poly.type
_entity_poly.pdbx_seq_one_letter_code
_entity_poly.pdbx_strand_id
1 'polypeptide(L)'
;MVRYRTMDYKRLVSQLENKNRQGKGLEVRRSLKKLSLKSIPHEHRLPLANLARRNNLPDLTVRILKPLVRPAAGLKSSANPNELAEYAVGLSYLGVTKEAENILSTIRPEDVPQVLLFQSFMHFSRWEYAQAAPLLRTYCQFPKLEDYQRLVGRVNLAAALINSSATGEAESLLADLLRETEERKLSLLHGNCLELNAQLMLEQKKFAEALNLLKRSESNLSQGGNLSQFYVFKLQMLLPVLQGDSSAPALRNLRRLREEALRVHHWETLRECDLHEAGITQDSDLAAHLYFGTPYRSYRERILSATEGFFVPPHDYVFTRDQGADPLIVFDLMGAQIEGKKAQLPKGKNLHRGIYFLSRDQYRPIRLGGLFSSLFPQDYFDPVTSPDRIYQLIKRLRAWLKKAHLDLTIEETDGAYSLVIGEGLGLRIGEELSSEYNKELMQLMHVREQLGKSDFTAKQACKALGFSRTSFNAFINSCMDQNLVLRAGSGRNTSYKIVEPHAQAG
;
A
#
# COMPACT_ATOMS: atom_id res chain seq x y z
N MET A 1 5.52 4.39 50.35
CA MET A 1 6.34 4.08 49.15
C MET A 1 5.82 2.79 48.52
N VAL A 2 5.15 2.87 47.38
CA VAL A 2 4.78 1.66 46.61
C VAL A 2 6.03 1.19 45.88
N ARG A 3 6.62 0.07 46.28
CA ARG A 3 7.71 -0.56 45.51
C ARG A 3 7.12 -1.03 44.19
N TYR A 4 7.34 -0.28 43.11
CA TYR A 4 7.04 -0.76 41.77
C TYR A 4 7.88 -2.01 41.53
N ARG A 5 7.21 -3.15 41.40
CA ARG A 5 7.87 -4.42 41.11
C ARG A 5 8.53 -4.28 39.74
N THR A 6 9.87 -4.27 39.70
CA THR A 6 10.63 -4.21 38.45
C THR A 6 10.17 -5.34 37.54
N MET A 7 9.71 -5.00 36.34
CA MET A 7 9.22 -5.98 35.36
C MET A 7 10.41 -6.77 34.82
N ASP A 8 10.38 -8.09 34.94
CA ASP A 8 11.34 -8.99 34.30
C ASP A 8 10.98 -9.12 32.81
N TYR A 9 11.60 -8.26 31.98
CA TYR A 9 11.36 -8.21 30.55
C TYR A 9 11.85 -9.46 29.81
N LYS A 10 12.91 -10.12 30.28
CA LYS A 10 13.38 -11.38 29.70
C LYS A 10 12.29 -12.45 29.81
N ARG A 11 11.73 -12.62 31.01
CA ARG A 11 10.60 -13.55 31.23
C ARG A 11 9.38 -13.16 30.41
N LEU A 12 9.05 -11.87 30.34
CA LEU A 12 7.93 -11.38 29.54
C LEU A 12 8.08 -11.74 28.06
N VAL A 13 9.24 -11.43 27.44
CA VAL A 13 9.49 -11.72 26.02
C VAL A 13 9.34 -13.22 25.74
N SER A 14 9.94 -14.08 26.55
CA SER A 14 9.80 -15.54 26.39
C SER A 14 8.36 -16.02 26.53
N GLN A 15 7.60 -15.47 27.48
CA GLN A 15 6.18 -15.80 27.65
C GLN A 15 5.34 -15.36 26.44
N LEU A 16 5.58 -14.16 25.91
CA LEU A 16 4.86 -13.65 24.75
C LEU A 16 5.22 -14.40 23.47
N GLU A 17 6.49 -14.76 23.26
CA GLU A 17 6.90 -15.62 22.14
C GLU A 17 6.25 -16.99 22.20
N ASN A 18 6.20 -17.63 23.38
CA ASN A 18 5.52 -18.91 23.54
C ASN A 18 4.03 -18.80 23.22
N LYS A 19 3.33 -17.76 23.73
CA LYS A 19 1.94 -17.49 23.38
C LYS A 19 1.75 -17.26 21.88
N ASN A 20 2.65 -16.52 21.25
CA ASN A 20 2.61 -16.26 19.82
C ASN A 20 2.76 -17.54 18.99
N ARG A 21 3.69 -18.43 19.38
CA ARG A 21 3.88 -19.76 18.78
C ARG A 21 2.66 -20.67 18.95
N GLN A 22 1.91 -20.49 20.05
CA GLN A 22 0.64 -21.20 20.30
C GLN A 22 -0.58 -20.57 19.59
N GLY A 23 -0.39 -19.58 18.71
CA GLY A 23 -1.50 -18.90 18.03
C GLY A 23 -2.30 -17.92 18.92
N LYS A 24 -1.86 -17.63 20.15
CA LYS A 24 -2.56 -16.75 21.10
C LYS A 24 -2.27 -15.26 20.86
N GLY A 25 -2.27 -14.82 19.60
CA GLY A 25 -1.88 -13.47 19.22
C GLY A 25 -2.74 -12.36 19.83
N LEU A 26 -4.02 -12.62 20.11
CA LEU A 26 -4.90 -11.69 20.82
C LEU A 26 -4.41 -11.36 22.25
N GLU A 27 -3.95 -12.37 22.98
CA GLU A 27 -3.39 -12.17 24.33
C GLU A 27 -2.06 -11.43 24.27
N VAL A 28 -1.23 -11.73 23.26
CA VAL A 28 0.04 -11.03 23.03
C VAL A 28 -0.22 -9.56 22.76
N ARG A 29 -1.16 -9.22 21.86
CA ARG A 29 -1.57 -7.83 21.58
C ARG A 29 -2.01 -7.09 22.84
N ARG A 30 -2.90 -7.70 23.64
CA ARG A 30 -3.39 -7.10 24.90
C ARG A 30 -2.26 -6.85 25.89
N SER A 31 -1.28 -7.75 25.95
CA SER A 31 -0.12 -7.62 26.86
C SER A 31 0.82 -6.51 26.40
N LEU A 32 1.14 -6.46 25.10
CA LEU A 32 2.01 -5.45 24.51
C LEU A 32 1.44 -4.03 24.64
N LYS A 33 0.13 -3.85 24.43
CA LYS A 33 -0.53 -2.54 24.58
C LYS A 33 -0.51 -1.97 26.00
N LYS A 34 -0.24 -2.79 27.02
CA LYS A 34 -0.16 -2.36 28.44
C LYS A 34 1.26 -1.94 28.85
N LEU A 35 2.26 -2.09 27.99
CA LEU A 35 3.64 -1.78 28.33
C LEU A 35 3.87 -0.27 28.44
N SER A 36 4.61 0.12 29.48
CA SER A 36 5.17 1.47 29.57
C SER A 36 6.41 1.56 28.68
N LEU A 37 6.32 2.28 27.56
CA LEU A 37 7.43 2.38 26.60
C LEU A 37 8.69 3.06 27.16
N LYS A 38 8.51 3.92 28.18
CA LYS A 38 9.61 4.62 28.85
C LYS A 38 10.44 3.68 29.73
N SER A 39 9.87 2.58 30.21
CA SER A 39 10.56 1.65 31.11
C SER A 39 11.21 0.46 30.40
N ILE A 40 11.09 0.34 29.08
CA ILE A 40 11.69 -0.77 28.31
C ILE A 40 13.21 -0.55 28.19
N PRO A 41 14.04 -1.45 28.75
CA PRO A 41 15.49 -1.43 28.57
C PRO A 41 15.87 -1.63 27.10
N HIS A 42 17.02 -1.10 26.67
CA HIS A 42 17.45 -1.12 25.26
C HIS A 42 17.44 -2.55 24.70
N GLU A 43 18.06 -3.49 25.40
CA GLU A 43 18.22 -4.90 25.01
C GLU A 43 16.88 -5.65 24.80
N HIS A 44 15.77 -5.10 25.28
CA HIS A 44 14.43 -5.67 25.14
C HIS A 44 13.55 -4.96 24.12
N ARG A 45 13.98 -3.82 23.56
CA ARG A 45 13.20 -3.08 22.56
C ARG A 45 13.00 -3.86 21.27
N LEU A 46 14.07 -4.39 20.68
CA LEU A 46 13.98 -5.15 19.43
C LEU A 46 13.09 -6.40 19.55
N PRO A 47 13.27 -7.31 20.55
CA PRO A 47 12.39 -8.47 20.70
C PRO A 47 10.91 -8.10 20.88
N LEU A 48 10.60 -7.05 21.63
CA LEU A 48 9.21 -6.59 21.83
C LEU A 48 8.65 -5.93 20.57
N ALA A 49 9.46 -5.19 19.81
CA ALA A 49 9.07 -4.60 18.53
C ALA A 49 8.75 -5.68 17.48
N ASN A 50 9.57 -6.73 17.41
CA ASN A 50 9.33 -7.92 16.57
C ASN A 50 7.99 -8.59 16.92
N LEU A 51 7.73 -8.80 18.21
CA LEU A 51 6.47 -9.35 18.70
C LEU A 51 5.29 -8.45 18.35
N ALA A 52 5.42 -7.13 18.51
CA ALA A 52 4.39 -6.16 18.15
C ALA A 52 4.05 -6.22 16.66
N ARG A 53 5.06 -6.26 15.77
CA ARG A 53 4.83 -6.32 14.33
C ARG A 53 4.15 -7.63 13.92
N ARG A 54 4.66 -8.77 14.39
CA ARG A 54 4.08 -10.11 14.13
C ARG A 54 2.65 -10.25 14.63
N ASN A 55 2.24 -9.38 15.56
CA ASN A 55 0.90 -9.32 16.10
C ASN A 55 0.09 -8.12 15.57
N ASN A 56 0.45 -7.59 14.39
CA ASN A 56 -0.25 -6.51 13.70
C ASN A 56 -0.41 -5.25 14.58
N LEU A 57 0.66 -4.84 15.28
CA LEU A 57 0.76 -3.58 16.04
C LEU A 57 1.91 -2.70 15.50
N PRO A 58 1.89 -2.30 14.22
CA PRO A 58 3.00 -1.57 13.61
C PRO A 58 3.27 -0.20 14.26
N ASP A 59 2.22 0.51 14.72
CA ASP A 59 2.39 1.75 15.52
C ASP A 59 3.26 1.51 16.76
N LEU A 60 2.98 0.42 17.48
CA LEU A 60 3.72 0.07 18.68
C LEU A 60 5.16 -0.33 18.37
N THR A 61 5.40 -1.06 17.28
CA THR A 61 6.76 -1.38 16.78
C THR A 61 7.57 -0.10 16.59
N VAL A 62 7.04 0.87 15.83
CA VAL A 62 7.70 2.15 15.55
C VAL A 62 7.93 2.92 16.86
N ARG A 63 6.95 2.98 17.77
CA ARG A 63 7.10 3.68 19.05
C ARG A 63 8.10 3.05 20.01
N ILE A 64 8.22 1.72 20.02
CA ILE A 64 9.22 1.00 20.82
C ILE A 64 10.64 1.35 20.35
N LEU A 65 10.86 1.42 19.03
CA LEU A 65 12.19 1.61 18.45
C LEU A 65 12.56 3.08 18.19
N LYS A 66 11.59 3.99 18.09
CA LYS A 66 11.80 5.42 17.84
C LYS A 66 12.90 6.04 18.72
N PRO A 67 12.97 5.83 20.05
CA PRO A 67 14.00 6.48 20.87
C PRO A 67 15.43 6.10 20.49
N LEU A 68 15.64 4.95 19.83
CA LEU A 68 16.94 4.50 19.36
C LEU A 68 17.27 5.07 17.98
N VAL A 69 16.29 5.03 17.07
CA VAL A 69 16.44 5.44 15.66
C VAL A 69 16.44 6.96 15.50
N ARG A 70 15.58 7.64 16.26
CA ARG A 70 15.36 9.09 16.25
C ARG A 70 15.45 9.59 17.70
N PRO A 71 16.65 9.60 18.30
CA PRO A 71 16.80 10.09 19.66
C PRO A 71 16.49 11.59 19.73
N ALA A 72 16.25 12.10 20.95
CA ALA A 72 16.00 13.53 21.15
C ALA A 72 17.16 14.39 20.61
N ALA A 73 16.87 15.63 20.24
CA ALA A 73 17.83 16.54 19.62
C ALA A 73 19.14 16.61 20.43
N GLY A 74 20.27 16.43 19.74
CA GLY A 74 21.62 16.45 20.33
C GLY A 74 22.16 15.07 20.73
N LEU A 75 21.36 14.01 20.70
CA LEU A 75 21.82 12.64 20.92
C LEU A 75 22.12 11.94 19.60
N LYS A 76 23.22 11.18 19.53
CA LYS A 76 23.53 10.32 18.38
C LYS A 76 22.59 9.12 18.38
N SER A 77 22.14 8.70 17.19
CA SER A 77 21.41 7.44 17.02
C SER A 77 22.25 6.30 17.59
N SER A 78 21.63 5.49 18.44
CA SER A 78 22.23 4.27 19.01
C SER A 78 21.62 3.02 18.38
N ALA A 79 20.79 3.17 17.33
CA ALA A 79 20.13 2.06 16.68
C ALA A 79 21.15 1.20 15.91
N ASN A 80 21.17 -0.09 16.21
CA ASN A 80 21.91 -1.05 15.40
C ASN A 80 21.15 -1.39 14.09
N PRO A 81 21.80 -2.02 13.10
CA PRO A 81 21.17 -2.36 11.83
C PRO A 81 19.86 -3.18 11.96
N ASN A 82 19.75 -4.09 12.93
CA ASN A 82 18.52 -4.88 13.13
C ASN A 82 17.36 -4.00 13.63
N GLU A 83 17.66 -3.04 14.51
CA GLU A 83 16.67 -2.08 15.01
C GLU A 83 16.20 -1.13 13.91
N LEU A 84 17.09 -0.70 13.01
CA LEU A 84 16.72 0.10 11.83
C LEU A 84 15.83 -0.70 10.87
N ALA A 85 16.20 -1.95 10.58
CA ALA A 85 15.41 -2.82 9.70
C ALA A 85 14.00 -3.06 10.25
N GLU A 86 13.89 -3.39 11.54
CA GLU A 86 12.60 -3.64 12.20
C GLU A 86 11.74 -2.35 12.30
N TYR A 87 12.37 -1.20 12.56
CA TYR A 87 11.68 0.10 12.55
C TYR A 87 11.13 0.43 11.16
N ALA A 88 11.93 0.21 10.10
CA ALA A 88 11.54 0.47 8.73
C ALA A 88 10.37 -0.41 8.26
N VAL A 89 10.38 -1.71 8.58
CA VAL A 89 9.22 -2.56 8.27
C VAL A 89 8.00 -2.16 9.11
N GLY A 90 8.17 -1.65 10.34
CA GLY A 90 7.07 -1.05 11.09
C GLY A 90 6.46 0.16 10.35
N LEU A 91 7.30 1.04 9.81
CA LEU A 91 6.88 2.19 8.99
C LEU A 91 6.15 1.76 7.71
N SER A 92 6.62 0.73 7.01
CA SER A 92 5.97 0.27 5.77
C SER A 92 4.55 -0.26 6.03
N TYR A 93 4.32 -0.95 7.16
CA TYR A 93 2.98 -1.39 7.57
C TYR A 93 2.04 -0.22 7.93
N LEU A 94 2.59 0.93 8.33
CA LEU A 94 1.83 2.18 8.51
C LEU A 94 1.58 2.94 7.20
N GLY A 95 2.07 2.42 6.06
CA GLY A 95 2.01 3.05 4.75
C GLY A 95 3.11 4.10 4.52
N VAL A 96 4.07 4.26 5.43
CA VAL A 96 5.19 5.20 5.32
C VAL A 96 6.31 4.58 4.46
N THR A 97 5.99 4.25 3.21
CA THR A 97 6.82 3.41 2.35
C THR A 97 8.15 4.07 1.98
N LYS A 98 8.15 5.32 1.50
CA LYS A 98 9.38 6.00 1.05
C LYS A 98 10.44 6.14 2.16
N GLU A 99 10.02 6.49 3.38
CA GLU A 99 10.95 6.56 4.52
C GLU A 99 11.47 5.17 4.88
N ALA A 100 10.61 4.15 4.88
CA ALA A 100 11.02 2.77 5.13
C ALA A 100 12.07 2.28 4.10
N GLU A 101 11.84 2.52 2.82
CA GLU A 101 12.77 2.24 1.72
C GLU A 101 14.12 2.92 1.92
N ASN A 102 14.10 4.22 2.22
CA ASN A 102 15.31 5.00 2.48
C ASN A 102 16.11 4.46 3.68
N ILE A 103 15.45 3.96 4.72
CA ILE A 103 16.15 3.36 5.86
C ILE A 103 16.73 2.00 5.45
N LEU A 104 15.93 1.13 4.82
CA LEU A 104 16.38 -0.20 4.42
C LEU A 104 17.56 -0.16 3.45
N SER A 105 17.61 0.81 2.54
CA SER A 105 18.71 0.97 1.57
C SER A 105 20.05 1.36 2.21
N THR A 106 20.05 1.87 3.45
CA THR A 106 21.28 2.18 4.19
C THR A 106 21.88 0.97 4.90
N ILE A 107 21.17 -0.15 4.94
CA ILE A 107 21.56 -1.34 5.67
C ILE A 107 22.15 -2.36 4.70
N ARG A 108 23.34 -2.86 5.02
CA ARG A 108 24.00 -3.90 4.23
C ARG A 108 23.36 -5.27 4.50
N PRO A 109 22.92 -6.02 3.48
CA PRO A 109 22.34 -7.35 3.66
C PRO A 109 23.27 -8.37 4.36
N GLU A 110 24.59 -8.18 4.31
CA GLU A 110 25.58 -9.04 4.98
C GLU A 110 25.54 -8.93 6.50
N ASP A 111 25.09 -7.77 7.00
CA ASP A 111 24.89 -7.48 8.41
C ASP A 111 23.50 -7.93 8.88
N VAL A 112 22.46 -7.70 8.06
CA VAL A 112 21.06 -8.04 8.36
C VAL A 112 20.36 -8.57 7.10
N PRO A 113 20.41 -9.88 6.81
CA PRO A 113 19.81 -10.43 5.59
C PRO A 113 18.31 -10.14 5.45
N GLN A 114 17.60 -10.00 6.57
CA GLN A 114 16.14 -9.75 6.62
C GLN A 114 15.72 -8.47 5.89
N VAL A 115 16.63 -7.53 5.62
CA VAL A 115 16.30 -6.32 4.84
C VAL A 115 15.82 -6.66 3.44
N LEU A 116 16.38 -7.70 2.81
CA LEU A 116 15.95 -8.17 1.48
C LEU A 116 14.53 -8.73 1.53
N LEU A 117 14.22 -9.49 2.59
CA LEU A 117 12.87 -9.99 2.83
C LEU A 117 11.87 -8.83 3.05
N PHE A 118 12.24 -7.82 3.86
CA PHE A 118 11.39 -6.65 4.10
C PHE A 118 11.16 -5.81 2.85
N GLN A 119 12.18 -5.61 2.02
CA GLN A 119 12.05 -4.95 0.72
C GLN A 119 11.11 -5.74 -0.21
N SER A 120 11.20 -7.07 -0.23
CA SER A 120 10.30 -7.91 -1.03
C SER A 120 8.82 -7.74 -0.62
N PHE A 121 8.52 -7.60 0.67
CA PHE A 121 7.15 -7.32 1.14
C PHE A 121 6.64 -5.94 0.70
N MET A 122 7.51 -4.94 0.60
CA MET A 122 7.13 -3.63 0.06
C MET A 122 6.74 -3.74 -1.42
N HIS A 123 7.51 -4.50 -2.21
CA HIS A 123 7.17 -4.81 -3.59
C HIS A 123 5.85 -5.58 -3.71
N PHE A 124 5.61 -6.60 -2.87
CA PHE A 124 4.31 -7.31 -2.85
C PHE A 124 3.14 -6.35 -2.60
N SER A 125 3.30 -5.41 -1.66
CA SER A 125 2.25 -4.41 -1.37
C SER A 125 1.93 -3.46 -2.52
N ARG A 126 2.82 -3.40 -3.54
CA ARG A 126 2.66 -2.59 -4.76
C ARG A 126 2.37 -3.42 -6.01
N TRP A 127 2.14 -4.73 -5.88
CA TRP A 127 2.00 -5.66 -7.01
C TRP A 127 3.27 -5.78 -7.89
N GLU A 128 4.45 -5.61 -7.31
CA GLU A 128 5.75 -5.64 -8.00
C GLU A 128 6.49 -6.98 -7.76
N TYR A 129 5.80 -8.10 -8.02
CA TYR A 129 6.33 -9.44 -7.69
C TYR A 129 7.62 -9.79 -8.45
N ALA A 130 7.76 -9.32 -9.70
CA ALA A 130 8.96 -9.52 -10.48
C ALA A 130 10.20 -8.86 -9.83
N GLN A 131 10.04 -7.70 -9.20
CA GLN A 131 11.10 -6.98 -8.48
C GLN A 131 11.43 -7.63 -7.14
N ALA A 132 10.45 -8.29 -6.51
CA ALA A 132 10.65 -9.02 -5.26
C ALA A 132 11.46 -10.32 -5.43
N ALA A 133 11.27 -11.05 -6.53
CA ALA A 133 11.92 -12.33 -6.79
C ALA A 133 13.46 -12.31 -6.69
N PRO A 134 14.22 -11.39 -7.33
CA PRO A 134 15.68 -11.35 -7.20
C PRO A 134 16.14 -11.12 -5.76
N LEU A 135 15.47 -10.24 -5.00
CA LEU A 135 15.79 -9.99 -3.59
C LEU A 135 15.62 -11.27 -2.75
N LEU A 136 14.54 -12.02 -3.00
CA LEU A 136 14.25 -13.27 -2.30
C LEU A 136 15.21 -14.40 -2.66
N ARG A 137 15.67 -14.48 -3.92
CA ARG A 137 16.74 -15.41 -4.32
C ARG A 137 18.03 -15.11 -3.55
N THR A 138 18.46 -13.86 -3.54
CA THR A 138 19.66 -13.45 -2.80
C THR A 138 19.49 -13.73 -1.30
N TYR A 139 18.34 -13.37 -0.72
CA TYR A 139 18.02 -13.68 0.68
C TYR A 139 18.21 -15.18 0.97
N CYS A 140 17.61 -16.06 0.17
CA CYS A 140 17.67 -17.52 0.36
C CYS A 140 19.08 -18.11 0.21
N GLN A 141 20.06 -17.37 -0.30
CA GLN A 141 21.44 -17.80 -0.45
C GLN A 141 22.36 -17.35 0.70
N PHE A 142 21.90 -16.48 1.61
CA PHE A 142 22.75 -16.00 2.70
C PHE A 142 23.19 -17.14 3.64
N PRO A 143 24.49 -17.30 3.93
CA PRO A 143 25.00 -18.38 4.77
C PRO A 143 24.51 -18.32 6.22
N LYS A 144 24.33 -17.10 6.76
CA LYS A 144 23.96 -16.86 8.16
C LYS A 144 22.48 -17.08 8.47
N LEU A 145 21.64 -17.37 7.47
CA LEU A 145 20.22 -17.62 7.70
C LEU A 145 20.01 -18.96 8.39
N GLU A 146 19.19 -18.93 9.45
CA GLU A 146 18.63 -20.13 10.05
C GLU A 146 17.76 -20.88 9.03
N ASP A 147 17.73 -22.22 9.11
CA ASP A 147 16.95 -23.08 8.21
C ASP A 147 15.50 -22.63 8.06
N TYR A 148 14.84 -22.33 9.18
CA TYR A 148 13.44 -21.89 9.15
C TYR A 148 13.27 -20.55 8.43
N GLN A 149 14.19 -19.60 8.63
CA GLN A 149 14.17 -18.32 7.94
C GLN A 149 14.37 -18.48 6.43
N ARG A 150 15.24 -19.41 6.02
CA ARG A 150 15.47 -19.78 4.61
C ARG A 150 14.21 -20.39 3.99
N LEU A 151 13.52 -21.28 4.69
CA LEU A 151 12.24 -21.84 4.25
C LEU A 151 11.18 -20.76 4.06
N VAL A 152 11.04 -19.83 5.02
CA VAL A 152 10.13 -18.68 4.88
C VAL A 152 10.48 -17.85 3.63
N GLY A 153 11.76 -17.58 3.40
CA GLY A 153 12.23 -16.88 2.19
C GLY A 153 11.82 -17.61 0.90
N ARG A 154 12.04 -18.92 0.84
CA ARG A 154 11.71 -19.76 -0.31
C ARG A 154 10.20 -19.84 -0.58
N VAL A 155 9.36 -19.90 0.45
CA VAL A 155 7.89 -19.84 0.29
C VAL A 155 7.46 -18.50 -0.31
N ASN A 156 8.02 -17.38 0.17
CA ASN A 156 7.73 -16.07 -0.42
C ASN A 156 8.30 -15.95 -1.85
N LEU A 157 9.44 -16.58 -2.15
CA LEU A 157 9.97 -16.64 -3.51
C LEU A 157 9.00 -17.39 -4.43
N ALA A 158 8.45 -18.53 -4.01
CA ALA A 158 7.44 -19.25 -4.78
C ALA A 158 6.23 -18.36 -5.09
N ALA A 159 5.72 -17.60 -4.11
CA ALA A 159 4.63 -16.65 -4.33
C ALA A 159 5.00 -15.55 -5.35
N ALA A 160 6.23 -15.02 -5.28
CA ALA A 160 6.73 -14.05 -6.25
C ALA A 160 6.81 -14.62 -7.67
N LEU A 161 7.31 -15.86 -7.81
CA LEU A 161 7.48 -16.53 -9.10
C LEU A 161 6.14 -16.83 -9.77
N ILE A 162 5.14 -17.31 -9.01
CA ILE A 162 3.77 -17.53 -9.51
C ILE A 162 3.20 -16.22 -10.06
N ASN A 163 3.21 -15.15 -9.26
CA ASN A 163 2.63 -13.87 -9.65
C ASN A 163 3.42 -13.14 -10.76
N SER A 164 4.65 -13.57 -11.07
CA SER A 164 5.44 -13.08 -12.21
C SER A 164 5.45 -14.05 -13.39
N SER A 165 4.54 -15.03 -13.43
CA SER A 165 4.41 -16.04 -14.49
C SER A 165 5.66 -16.89 -14.73
N ALA A 166 6.55 -17.01 -13.75
CA ALA A 166 7.74 -17.86 -13.80
C ALA A 166 7.41 -19.29 -13.34
N THR A 167 6.42 -19.91 -13.98
CA THR A 167 5.74 -21.13 -13.53
C THR A 167 6.66 -22.33 -13.37
N GLY A 168 7.60 -22.54 -14.28
CA GLY A 168 8.54 -23.67 -14.22
C GLY A 168 9.49 -23.61 -13.01
N GLU A 169 10.00 -22.43 -12.66
CA GLU A 169 10.84 -22.25 -11.47
C GLU A 169 10.01 -22.42 -10.19
N ALA A 170 8.78 -21.88 -10.18
CA ALA A 170 7.85 -22.04 -9.06
C ALA A 170 7.51 -23.52 -8.79
N GLU A 171 7.23 -24.29 -9.85
CA GLU A 171 6.90 -25.73 -9.76
C GLU A 171 8.02 -26.53 -9.10
N SER A 172 9.26 -26.36 -9.60
CA SER A 172 10.43 -27.05 -9.06
C SER A 172 10.67 -26.67 -7.59
N LEU A 173 10.56 -25.38 -7.26
CA LEU A 173 10.77 -24.90 -5.90
C LEU A 173 9.70 -25.44 -4.93
N LEU A 174 8.43 -25.47 -5.36
CA LEU A 174 7.32 -25.95 -4.54
C LEU A 174 7.38 -27.45 -4.30
N ALA A 175 7.81 -28.25 -5.27
CA ALA A 175 8.02 -29.69 -5.09
C ALA A 175 9.00 -29.97 -3.94
N ASP A 176 10.13 -29.25 -3.92
CA ASP A 176 11.12 -29.37 -2.85
C ASP A 176 10.57 -28.88 -1.50
N LEU A 177 9.88 -27.73 -1.50
CA LEU A 177 9.31 -27.16 -0.28
C LEU A 177 8.23 -28.05 0.34
N LEU A 178 7.37 -28.68 -0.46
CA LEU A 178 6.32 -29.57 0.03
C LEU A 178 6.91 -30.77 0.78
N ARG A 179 7.90 -31.44 0.17
CA ARG A 179 8.65 -32.54 0.81
C ARG A 179 9.32 -32.09 2.10
N GLU A 180 10.11 -31.02 2.04
CA GLU A 180 10.91 -30.57 3.19
C GLU A 180 10.03 -30.08 4.36
N THR A 181 8.94 -29.38 4.08
CA THR A 181 8.03 -28.90 5.13
C THR A 181 7.19 -30.02 5.75
N GLU A 182 6.87 -31.07 4.99
CA GLU A 182 6.20 -32.28 5.48
C GLU A 182 7.13 -33.09 6.39
N GLU A 183 8.35 -33.40 5.94
CA GLU A 183 9.36 -34.14 6.70
C GLU A 183 9.68 -33.46 8.05
N ARG A 184 9.79 -32.13 8.05
CA ARG A 184 10.03 -31.33 9.26
C ARG A 184 8.77 -31.05 10.09
N LYS A 185 7.60 -31.55 9.69
CA LYS A 185 6.30 -31.36 10.36
C LYS A 185 5.95 -29.88 10.58
N LEU A 186 6.25 -29.02 9.61
CA LEU A 186 5.99 -27.57 9.65
C LEU A 186 4.61 -27.25 9.06
N SER A 187 3.53 -27.68 9.72
CA SER A 187 2.15 -27.66 9.18
C SER A 187 1.72 -26.33 8.57
N LEU A 188 2.07 -25.18 9.19
CA LEU A 188 1.73 -23.86 8.65
C LEU A 188 2.41 -23.58 7.30
N LEU A 189 3.72 -23.85 7.20
CA LEU A 189 4.45 -23.64 5.95
C LEU A 189 4.01 -24.66 4.90
N HIS A 190 3.80 -25.92 5.30
CA HIS A 190 3.29 -26.95 4.39
C HIS A 190 1.92 -26.59 3.82
N GLY A 191 1.00 -26.10 4.66
CA GLY A 191 -0.31 -25.59 4.23
C GLY A 191 -0.20 -24.44 3.23
N ASN A 192 0.68 -23.46 3.48
CA ASN A 192 0.93 -22.38 2.54
C ASN A 192 1.54 -22.89 1.21
N CYS A 193 2.46 -23.87 1.25
CA CYS A 193 3.02 -24.46 0.03
C CYS A 193 1.95 -25.20 -0.79
N LEU A 194 1.03 -25.91 -0.14
CA LEU A 194 -0.10 -26.57 -0.80
C LEU A 194 -1.03 -25.55 -1.47
N GLU A 195 -1.28 -24.42 -0.81
CA GLU A 195 -2.10 -23.33 -1.33
C GLU A 195 -1.43 -22.67 -2.56
N LEU A 196 -0.14 -22.35 -2.48
CA LEU A 196 0.62 -21.81 -3.61
C LEU A 196 0.69 -22.82 -4.78
N ASN A 197 0.85 -24.10 -4.49
CA ASN A 197 0.83 -25.14 -5.52
C ASN A 197 -0.57 -25.24 -6.17
N ALA A 198 -1.64 -25.04 -5.40
CA ALA A 198 -2.98 -24.96 -5.97
C ALA A 198 -3.11 -23.75 -6.91
N GLN A 199 -2.56 -22.57 -6.57
CA GLN A 199 -2.54 -21.42 -7.48
C GLN A 199 -1.85 -21.76 -8.80
N LEU A 200 -0.68 -22.40 -8.73
CA LEU A 200 0.04 -22.86 -9.92
C LEU A 200 -0.78 -23.84 -10.76
N MET A 201 -1.46 -24.81 -10.12
CA MET A 201 -2.35 -25.74 -10.83
C MET A 201 -3.53 -25.01 -11.49
N LEU A 202 -4.06 -23.94 -10.89
CA LEU A 202 -5.11 -23.12 -11.49
C LEU A 202 -4.62 -22.38 -12.74
N GLU A 203 -3.42 -21.80 -12.71
CA GLU A 203 -2.80 -21.16 -13.89
C GLU A 203 -2.58 -22.17 -15.03
N GLN A 204 -2.23 -23.42 -14.68
CA GLN A 204 -2.09 -24.53 -15.62
C GLN A 204 -3.42 -25.20 -16.03
N LYS A 205 -4.58 -24.67 -15.57
CA LYS A 205 -5.92 -25.22 -15.81
C LYS A 205 -6.13 -26.66 -15.30
N LYS A 206 -5.34 -27.11 -14.32
CA LYS A 206 -5.44 -28.42 -13.64
C LYS A 206 -6.38 -28.34 -12.42
N PHE A 207 -7.65 -28.06 -12.67
CA PHE A 207 -8.63 -27.71 -11.63
C PHE A 207 -8.88 -28.80 -10.57
N ALA A 208 -8.90 -30.08 -10.98
CA ALA A 208 -9.12 -31.19 -10.05
C ALA A 208 -7.97 -31.35 -9.05
N GLU A 209 -6.73 -31.18 -9.53
CA GLU A 209 -5.52 -31.22 -8.70
C GLU A 209 -5.50 -30.03 -7.74
N ALA A 210 -5.80 -28.83 -8.24
CA ALA A 210 -5.92 -27.63 -7.42
C ALA A 210 -6.92 -27.83 -6.26
N LEU A 211 -8.11 -28.37 -6.54
CA LEU A 211 -9.13 -28.63 -5.50
C LEU A 211 -8.65 -29.62 -4.43
N ASN A 212 -7.93 -30.67 -4.82
CA ASN A 212 -7.36 -31.62 -3.86
C ASN A 212 -6.30 -30.94 -2.96
N LEU A 213 -5.40 -30.17 -3.56
CA LEU A 213 -4.39 -29.40 -2.82
C LEU A 213 -5.02 -28.41 -1.84
N LEU A 214 -6.09 -27.72 -2.24
CA LEU A 214 -6.83 -26.79 -1.37
C LEU A 214 -7.44 -27.50 -0.16
N LYS A 215 -8.05 -28.68 -0.32
CA LYS A 215 -8.61 -29.47 0.80
C LYS A 215 -7.52 -29.90 1.79
N ARG A 216 -6.35 -30.31 1.28
CA ARG A 216 -5.20 -30.66 2.11
C ARG A 216 -4.63 -29.43 2.83
N SER A 217 -4.58 -28.30 2.13
CA SER A 217 -4.13 -27.02 2.71
C SER A 217 -5.05 -26.58 3.85
N GLU A 218 -6.37 -26.62 3.65
CA GLU A 218 -7.39 -26.28 4.64
C GLU A 218 -7.20 -27.08 5.94
N SER A 219 -6.97 -28.38 5.82
CA SER A 219 -6.75 -29.27 6.97
C SER A 219 -5.52 -28.84 7.79
N ASN A 220 -4.43 -28.46 7.12
CA ASN A 220 -3.19 -27.99 7.75
C ASN A 220 -3.31 -26.58 8.34
N LEU A 221 -4.15 -25.72 7.74
CA LEU A 221 -4.31 -24.32 8.12
C LEU A 221 -5.47 -24.09 9.09
N SER A 222 -6.27 -25.11 9.41
CA SER A 222 -7.42 -25.05 10.33
C SER A 222 -7.11 -24.47 11.73
N GLN A 223 -5.85 -24.56 12.18
CA GLN A 223 -5.37 -23.95 13.42
C GLN A 223 -4.55 -22.66 13.21
N GLY A 224 -4.18 -22.37 11.96
CA GLY A 224 -3.47 -21.14 11.57
C GLY A 224 -4.42 -19.93 11.60
N GLY A 225 -3.86 -18.74 11.82
CA GLY A 225 -4.66 -17.51 11.89
C GLY A 225 -5.54 -17.26 10.66
N ASN A 226 -6.52 -16.38 10.82
CA ASN A 226 -7.63 -16.18 9.88
C ASN A 226 -7.26 -15.96 8.41
N LEU A 227 -6.07 -15.39 8.11
CA LEU A 227 -5.74 -14.99 6.74
C LEU A 227 -5.32 -16.15 5.84
N SER A 228 -4.56 -17.13 6.33
CA SER A 228 -4.16 -18.30 5.53
C SER A 228 -5.37 -19.14 5.12
N GLN A 229 -6.34 -19.30 6.04
CA GLN A 229 -7.61 -19.97 5.74
C GLN A 229 -8.42 -19.19 4.70
N PHE A 230 -8.42 -17.86 4.80
CA PHE A 230 -9.08 -17.01 3.83
C PHE A 230 -8.51 -17.16 2.41
N TYR A 231 -7.20 -17.35 2.23
CA TYR A 231 -6.62 -17.62 0.91
C TYR A 231 -7.10 -18.95 0.31
N VAL A 232 -7.21 -20.02 1.12
CA VAL A 232 -7.77 -21.30 0.66
C VAL A 232 -9.24 -21.12 0.26
N PHE A 233 -10.03 -20.46 1.11
CA PHE A 233 -11.43 -20.13 0.81
C PHE A 233 -11.57 -19.31 -0.48
N LYS A 234 -10.74 -18.28 -0.66
CA LYS A 234 -10.68 -17.45 -1.88
C LYS A 234 -10.54 -18.33 -3.12
N LEU A 235 -9.52 -19.20 -3.16
CA LEU A 235 -9.27 -20.03 -4.34
C LEU A 235 -10.39 -21.04 -4.58
N GLN A 236 -10.98 -21.60 -3.53
CA GLN A 236 -12.16 -22.48 -3.65
C GLN A 236 -13.36 -21.75 -4.27
N MET A 237 -13.61 -20.49 -3.88
CA MET A 237 -14.70 -19.68 -4.43
C MET A 237 -14.45 -19.22 -5.86
N LEU A 238 -13.18 -18.95 -6.22
CA LEU A 238 -12.78 -18.56 -7.59
C LEU A 238 -12.75 -19.74 -8.57
N LEU A 239 -12.66 -20.98 -8.09
CA LEU A 239 -12.49 -22.16 -8.95
C LEU A 239 -13.50 -22.26 -10.11
N PRO A 240 -14.83 -22.13 -9.91
CA PRO A 240 -15.79 -22.24 -11.03
C PRO A 240 -15.58 -21.13 -12.07
N VAL A 241 -15.33 -19.91 -11.61
CA VAL A 241 -15.08 -18.75 -12.47
C VAL A 241 -13.82 -18.94 -13.31
N LEU A 242 -12.74 -19.46 -12.72
CA LEU A 242 -11.51 -19.78 -13.43
C LEU A 242 -11.68 -20.93 -14.45
N GLN A 243 -12.69 -21.78 -14.27
CA GLN A 243 -13.10 -22.80 -15.25
C GLN A 243 -13.92 -22.23 -16.42
N GLY A 244 -14.20 -20.92 -16.42
CA GLY A 244 -15.06 -20.27 -17.40
C GLY A 244 -16.55 -20.41 -17.10
N ASP A 245 -16.93 -20.83 -15.88
CA ASP A 245 -18.34 -20.87 -15.47
C ASP A 245 -18.86 -19.45 -15.22
N SER A 246 -19.71 -18.97 -16.11
CA SER A 246 -20.41 -17.68 -16.02
C SER A 246 -21.82 -17.81 -15.42
N SER A 247 -22.17 -18.97 -14.85
CA SER A 247 -23.51 -19.23 -14.32
C SER A 247 -23.83 -18.38 -13.08
N ALA A 248 -25.12 -18.20 -12.81
CA ALA A 248 -25.59 -17.51 -11.60
C ALA A 248 -25.01 -18.10 -10.29
N PRO A 249 -24.85 -19.43 -10.12
CA PRO A 249 -24.09 -20.00 -9.00
C PRO A 249 -22.65 -19.49 -8.88
N ALA A 250 -21.88 -19.42 -9.97
CA ALA A 250 -20.50 -18.95 -9.95
C ALA A 250 -20.41 -17.47 -9.54
N LEU A 251 -21.30 -16.63 -10.08
CA LEU A 251 -21.41 -15.22 -9.68
C LEU A 251 -21.83 -15.05 -8.21
N ARG A 252 -22.67 -15.94 -7.67
CA ARG A 252 -22.99 -15.95 -6.22
C ARG A 252 -21.77 -16.28 -5.36
N ASN A 253 -20.88 -17.18 -5.82
CA ASN A 253 -19.64 -17.46 -5.11
C ASN A 253 -18.71 -16.23 -5.07
N LEU A 254 -18.60 -15.47 -6.16
CA LEU A 254 -17.86 -14.21 -6.18
C LEU A 254 -18.42 -13.20 -5.18
N ARG A 255 -19.75 -13.03 -5.14
CA ARG A 255 -20.41 -12.13 -4.16
C ARG A 255 -20.12 -12.54 -2.73
N ARG A 256 -20.22 -13.84 -2.41
CA ARG A 256 -19.87 -14.37 -1.09
C ARG A 256 -18.39 -14.13 -0.75
N LEU A 257 -17.49 -14.30 -1.72
CA LEU A 257 -16.07 -14.01 -1.54
C LEU A 257 -15.84 -12.52 -1.27
N ARG A 258 -16.55 -11.63 -1.98
CA ARG A 258 -16.49 -10.17 -1.79
C ARG A 258 -16.93 -9.78 -0.37
N GLU A 259 -18.05 -10.32 0.12
CA GLU A 259 -18.54 -10.07 1.49
C GLU A 259 -17.51 -10.50 2.54
N GLU A 260 -16.91 -11.68 2.36
CA GLU A 260 -15.89 -12.19 3.28
C GLU A 260 -14.61 -11.35 3.22
N ALA A 261 -14.16 -10.96 2.03
CA ALA A 261 -13.01 -10.09 1.83
C ALA A 261 -13.19 -8.72 2.49
N LEU A 262 -14.39 -8.13 2.40
CA LEU A 262 -14.75 -6.90 3.14
C LEU A 262 -14.65 -7.13 4.66
N ARG A 263 -15.21 -8.23 5.16
CA ARG A 263 -15.21 -8.59 6.59
C ARG A 263 -13.80 -8.74 7.16
N VAL A 264 -12.87 -9.28 6.38
CA VAL A 264 -11.45 -9.44 6.80
C VAL A 264 -10.54 -8.32 6.33
N HIS A 265 -11.08 -7.28 5.69
CA HIS A 265 -10.36 -6.13 5.13
C HIS A 265 -9.25 -6.53 4.14
N HIS A 266 -9.52 -7.52 3.28
CA HIS A 266 -8.60 -7.99 2.23
C HIS A 266 -8.94 -7.38 0.87
N TRP A 267 -8.54 -6.12 0.70
CA TRP A 267 -8.90 -5.27 -0.43
C TRP A 267 -8.37 -5.78 -1.78
N GLU A 268 -7.27 -6.53 -1.78
CA GLU A 268 -6.68 -7.14 -2.96
C GLU A 268 -7.60 -8.22 -3.55
N THR A 269 -8.33 -8.96 -2.70
CA THR A 269 -9.31 -9.95 -3.17
C THR A 269 -10.58 -9.30 -3.69
N LEU A 270 -10.97 -8.14 -3.16
CA LEU A 270 -12.09 -7.38 -3.74
C LEU A 270 -11.78 -6.96 -5.18
N ARG A 271 -10.57 -6.44 -5.44
CA ARG A 271 -10.13 -6.11 -6.80
C ARG A 271 -10.15 -7.33 -7.70
N GLU A 272 -9.68 -8.48 -7.23
CA GLU A 272 -9.70 -9.72 -8.01
C GLU A 272 -11.13 -10.20 -8.29
N CYS A 273 -12.05 -10.12 -7.33
CA CYS A 273 -13.46 -10.44 -7.54
C CYS A 273 -14.06 -9.58 -8.67
N ASP A 274 -13.82 -8.28 -8.61
CA ASP A 274 -14.31 -7.33 -9.61
C ASP A 274 -13.65 -7.58 -10.97
N LEU A 275 -12.36 -7.90 -11.01
CA LEU A 275 -11.65 -8.21 -12.27
C LEU A 275 -12.25 -9.45 -12.94
N HIS A 276 -12.51 -10.49 -12.15
CA HIS A 276 -13.15 -11.71 -12.64
C HIS A 276 -14.59 -11.47 -13.07
N GLU A 277 -15.36 -10.68 -12.32
CA GLU A 277 -16.73 -10.30 -12.70
C GLU A 277 -16.71 -9.53 -14.01
N ALA A 278 -15.88 -8.49 -14.15
CA ALA A 278 -15.73 -7.70 -15.37
C ALA A 278 -15.36 -8.56 -16.58
N GLY A 279 -14.44 -9.52 -16.42
CA GLY A 279 -14.05 -10.44 -17.50
C GLY A 279 -15.17 -11.39 -17.93
N ILE A 280 -15.97 -11.89 -16.98
CA ILE A 280 -17.11 -12.78 -17.28
C ILE A 280 -18.25 -12.02 -17.96
N THR A 281 -18.58 -10.84 -17.43
CA THR A 281 -19.72 -10.05 -17.90
C THR A 281 -19.38 -9.14 -19.07
N GLN A 282 -18.09 -9.00 -19.39
CA GLN A 282 -17.55 -8.00 -20.33
C GLN A 282 -18.00 -6.58 -20.00
N ASP A 283 -18.13 -6.29 -18.70
CA ASP A 283 -18.58 -4.99 -18.20
C ASP A 283 -17.44 -3.97 -18.26
N SER A 284 -17.53 -3.06 -19.25
CA SER A 284 -16.54 -2.01 -19.47
C SER A 284 -16.50 -0.97 -18.34
N ASP A 285 -17.64 -0.73 -17.67
CA ASP A 285 -17.72 0.26 -16.60
C ASP A 285 -17.06 -0.26 -15.34
N LEU A 286 -17.23 -1.56 -15.03
CA LEU A 286 -16.51 -2.22 -13.94
C LEU A 286 -15.00 -2.32 -14.24
N ALA A 287 -14.62 -2.59 -15.49
CA ALA A 287 -13.22 -2.55 -15.91
C ALA A 287 -12.60 -1.15 -15.76
N ALA A 288 -13.33 -0.10 -16.14
CA ALA A 288 -12.92 1.29 -15.92
C ALA A 288 -12.79 1.60 -14.42
N HIS A 289 -13.77 1.21 -13.62
CA HIS A 289 -13.75 1.36 -12.16
C HIS A 289 -12.49 0.74 -11.54
N LEU A 290 -12.13 -0.48 -11.96
CA LEU A 290 -10.90 -1.16 -11.54
C LEU A 290 -9.64 -0.40 -11.95
N TYR A 291 -9.56 0.00 -13.22
CA TYR A 291 -8.39 0.65 -13.80
C TYR A 291 -8.09 1.99 -13.10
N PHE A 292 -9.12 2.81 -12.89
CA PHE A 292 -8.99 4.12 -12.24
C PHE A 292 -9.02 4.02 -10.71
N GLY A 293 -9.65 2.99 -10.14
CA GLY A 293 -9.77 2.78 -8.71
C GLY A 293 -8.55 2.15 -8.05
N THR A 294 -7.58 1.65 -8.83
CA THR A 294 -6.33 1.10 -8.32
C THR A 294 -5.16 2.07 -8.54
N PRO A 295 -4.24 2.25 -7.58
CA PRO A 295 -3.04 3.07 -7.77
C PRO A 295 -1.86 2.31 -8.40
N TYR A 296 -1.97 0.98 -8.57
CA TYR A 296 -0.83 0.11 -8.92
C TYR A 296 -0.74 -0.12 -10.42
N ARG A 297 0.36 0.35 -11.03
CA ARG A 297 0.60 0.24 -12.48
C ARG A 297 0.57 -1.22 -12.97
N SER A 298 1.31 -2.12 -12.31
CA SER A 298 1.35 -3.53 -12.71
C SER A 298 -0.03 -4.21 -12.63
N TYR A 299 -0.88 -3.78 -11.70
CA TYR A 299 -2.26 -4.27 -11.64
C TYR A 299 -3.11 -3.72 -12.79
N ARG A 300 -2.90 -2.47 -13.23
CA ARG A 300 -3.56 -1.93 -14.44
C ARG A 300 -3.17 -2.69 -15.70
N GLU A 301 -1.89 -3.01 -15.85
CA GLU A 301 -1.40 -3.84 -16.96
C GLU A 301 -2.09 -5.22 -16.95
N ARG A 302 -2.27 -5.81 -15.76
CA ARG A 302 -3.06 -7.05 -15.60
C ARG A 302 -4.53 -6.87 -15.97
N ILE A 303 -5.17 -5.76 -15.58
CA ILE A 303 -6.56 -5.46 -15.98
C ILE A 303 -6.65 -5.43 -17.50
N LEU A 304 -5.80 -4.65 -18.17
CA LEU A 304 -5.80 -4.52 -19.63
C LEU A 304 -5.64 -5.87 -20.35
N SER A 305 -4.74 -6.72 -19.85
CA SER A 305 -4.55 -8.06 -20.40
C SER A 305 -5.77 -8.97 -20.18
N ALA A 306 -6.39 -8.91 -19.00
CA ALA A 306 -7.55 -9.73 -18.67
C ALA A 306 -8.84 -9.26 -19.37
N THR A 307 -8.89 -7.98 -19.76
CA THR A 307 -10.04 -7.36 -20.43
C THR A 307 -9.77 -7.07 -21.92
N GLU A 308 -8.75 -7.72 -22.48
CA GLU A 308 -8.37 -7.56 -23.88
C GLU A 308 -9.55 -7.89 -24.80
N GLY A 309 -9.80 -7.00 -25.76
CA GLY A 309 -10.87 -7.15 -26.75
C GLY A 309 -12.20 -6.48 -26.41
N PHE A 310 -12.45 -6.06 -25.16
CA PHE A 310 -13.70 -5.35 -24.82
C PHE A 310 -13.52 -4.05 -24.02
N PHE A 311 -12.35 -3.82 -23.41
CA PHE A 311 -12.10 -2.60 -22.63
C PHE A 311 -10.89 -1.82 -23.17
N VAL A 312 -11.09 -0.52 -23.36
CA VAL A 312 -10.04 0.46 -23.62
C VAL A 312 -10.22 1.58 -22.59
N PRO A 313 -9.21 1.92 -21.77
CA PRO A 313 -9.36 2.98 -20.79
C PRO A 313 -9.69 4.32 -21.47
N PRO A 314 -10.75 5.02 -21.03
CA PRO A 314 -10.98 6.40 -21.45
C PRO A 314 -9.87 7.32 -20.92
N HIS A 315 -9.77 8.56 -21.43
CA HIS A 315 -8.83 9.54 -20.89
C HIS A 315 -9.25 10.05 -19.51
N ASP A 316 -10.55 10.13 -19.27
CA ASP A 316 -11.16 10.49 -18.00
C ASP A 316 -12.27 9.52 -17.62
N TYR A 317 -12.44 9.34 -16.32
CA TYR A 317 -13.44 8.47 -15.74
C TYR A 317 -14.13 9.19 -14.60
N VAL A 318 -15.46 9.15 -14.56
CA VAL A 318 -16.23 9.75 -13.47
C VAL A 318 -16.66 8.65 -12.53
N PHE A 319 -16.02 8.60 -11.37
CA PHE A 319 -16.33 7.63 -10.33
C PHE A 319 -17.58 8.07 -9.56
N THR A 320 -18.61 7.23 -9.55
CA THR A 320 -19.86 7.44 -8.82
C THR A 320 -20.08 6.32 -7.80
N ARG A 321 -21.00 6.53 -6.85
CA ARG A 321 -21.42 5.48 -5.90
C ARG A 321 -22.10 4.32 -6.61
N ASP A 322 -23.04 4.64 -7.50
CA ASP A 322 -23.78 3.70 -8.31
C ASP A 322 -23.18 3.70 -9.71
N GLN A 323 -22.56 2.58 -10.10
CA GLN A 323 -21.90 2.44 -11.40
C GLN A 323 -22.93 2.69 -12.53
N GLY A 324 -22.53 3.49 -13.53
CA GLY A 324 -23.36 3.84 -14.68
C GLY A 324 -24.40 4.96 -14.44
N ALA A 325 -24.51 5.49 -13.22
CA ALA A 325 -25.40 6.63 -12.96
C ALA A 325 -24.76 7.96 -13.38
N ASP A 326 -25.51 8.80 -14.09
CA ASP A 326 -25.08 10.18 -14.39
C ASP A 326 -25.07 11.03 -13.12
N PRO A 327 -23.91 11.57 -12.69
CA PRO A 327 -23.85 12.41 -11.51
C PRO A 327 -24.45 13.80 -11.79
N LEU A 328 -25.19 14.33 -10.82
CA LEU A 328 -25.72 15.70 -10.84
C LEU A 328 -24.60 16.74 -10.65
N ILE A 329 -23.54 16.37 -9.94
CA ILE A 329 -22.39 17.22 -9.63
C ILE A 329 -21.13 16.41 -9.87
N VAL A 330 -20.18 16.97 -10.62
CA VAL A 330 -18.85 16.38 -10.80
C VAL A 330 -17.81 17.23 -10.09
N PHE A 331 -16.98 16.58 -9.28
CA PHE A 331 -15.77 17.16 -8.71
C PHE A 331 -14.57 16.68 -9.52
N ASP A 332 -13.97 17.59 -10.30
CA ASP A 332 -12.66 17.36 -10.91
C ASP A 332 -11.56 17.42 -9.85
N LEU A 333 -11.02 16.24 -9.54
CA LEU A 333 -9.95 16.07 -8.56
C LEU A 333 -8.66 16.75 -9.00
N MET A 334 -8.34 16.80 -10.30
CA MET A 334 -7.11 17.42 -10.81
C MET A 334 -7.23 18.94 -10.87
N GLY A 335 -8.36 19.42 -11.40
CA GLY A 335 -8.72 20.84 -11.45
C GLY A 335 -8.91 21.45 -10.07
N ALA A 336 -9.25 20.64 -9.06
CA ALA A 336 -9.69 21.08 -7.74
C ALA A 336 -10.97 21.94 -7.81
N GLN A 337 -11.81 21.69 -8.82
CA GLN A 337 -12.99 22.46 -9.17
C GLN A 337 -14.25 21.60 -9.17
N ILE A 338 -15.38 22.18 -8.77
CA ILE A 338 -16.69 21.54 -8.84
C ILE A 338 -17.43 22.11 -10.04
N GLU A 339 -17.89 21.27 -10.95
CA GLU A 339 -18.60 21.72 -12.15
C GLU A 339 -19.85 22.52 -11.80
N GLY A 340 -20.06 23.63 -12.52
CA GLY A 340 -21.19 24.53 -12.29
C GLY A 340 -21.13 25.34 -10.99
N LYS A 341 -20.12 25.17 -10.13
CA LYS A 341 -19.97 25.92 -8.87
C LYS A 341 -18.71 26.78 -8.85
N LYS A 342 -18.80 27.96 -8.21
CA LYS A 342 -17.63 28.83 -7.95
C LYS A 342 -16.70 28.29 -6.85
N ALA A 343 -17.17 27.30 -6.08
CA ALA A 343 -16.40 26.72 -4.99
C ALA A 343 -15.28 25.83 -5.55
N GLN A 344 -14.05 26.10 -5.11
CA GLN A 344 -12.86 25.34 -5.52
C GLN A 344 -11.93 25.13 -4.32
N LEU A 345 -11.22 24.01 -4.31
CA LEU A 345 -10.12 23.82 -3.39
C LEU A 345 -8.89 24.59 -3.89
N PRO A 346 -8.07 25.18 -3.00
CA PRO A 346 -6.80 25.77 -3.42
C PRO A 346 -5.89 24.71 -4.06
N LYS A 347 -5.68 24.79 -5.37
CA LYS A 347 -4.97 23.79 -6.17
C LYS A 347 -3.54 23.58 -5.64
N GLY A 348 -3.10 22.32 -5.52
CA GLY A 348 -1.80 21.94 -4.98
C GLY A 348 -1.58 22.18 -3.48
N LYS A 349 -2.56 22.71 -2.73
CA LYS A 349 -2.46 22.86 -1.27
C LYS A 349 -2.93 21.59 -0.55
N ASN A 350 -2.66 21.50 0.74
CA ASN A 350 -2.88 20.28 1.52
C ASN A 350 -4.35 19.80 1.56
N LEU A 351 -5.35 20.67 1.41
CA LEU A 351 -6.76 20.22 1.34
C LEU A 351 -7.06 19.51 0.01
N HIS A 352 -6.63 20.10 -1.12
CA HIS A 352 -6.71 19.44 -2.43
C HIS A 352 -5.89 18.14 -2.41
N ARG A 353 -4.65 18.18 -1.97
CA ARG A 353 -3.81 16.98 -1.88
C ARG A 353 -4.44 15.90 -0.98
N GLY A 354 -5.06 16.31 0.12
CA GLY A 354 -5.76 15.41 1.03
C GLY A 354 -6.88 14.66 0.34
N ILE A 355 -7.76 15.37 -0.37
CA ILE A 355 -8.85 14.71 -1.11
C ILE A 355 -8.32 13.82 -2.24
N TYR A 356 -7.31 14.29 -2.97
CA TYR A 356 -6.63 13.53 -4.03
C TYR A 356 -6.11 12.18 -3.52
N PHE A 357 -5.37 12.18 -2.40
CA PHE A 357 -4.77 10.94 -1.90
C PHE A 357 -5.80 10.00 -1.28
N LEU A 358 -6.90 10.53 -0.74
CA LEU A 358 -8.00 9.71 -0.27
C LEU A 358 -8.81 9.07 -1.41
N SER A 359 -8.76 9.62 -2.62
CA SER A 359 -9.45 9.10 -3.81
C SER A 359 -8.55 8.25 -4.73
N ARG A 360 -7.28 8.05 -4.37
CA ARG A 360 -6.32 7.37 -5.25
C ARG A 360 -6.53 5.85 -5.30
N ASP A 361 -7.03 5.28 -4.21
CA ASP A 361 -7.31 3.86 -4.09
C ASP A 361 -8.74 3.69 -3.57
N GLN A 362 -9.64 3.28 -4.47
CA GLN A 362 -11.08 3.17 -4.21
C GLN A 362 -11.44 1.88 -3.47
N TYR A 363 -10.49 0.95 -3.41
CA TYR A 363 -10.66 -0.32 -2.73
C TYR A 363 -10.09 -0.27 -1.31
N ARG A 364 -8.91 0.31 -1.13
CA ARG A 364 -8.17 0.24 0.13
C ARG A 364 -8.12 1.60 0.82
N PRO A 365 -8.65 1.71 2.06
CA PRO A 365 -8.47 2.90 2.87
C PRO A 365 -6.98 3.23 3.07
N ILE A 366 -6.60 4.50 2.88
CA ILE A 366 -5.23 4.95 3.07
C ILE A 366 -4.91 5.02 4.56
N ARG A 367 -3.82 4.36 4.97
CA ARG A 367 -3.33 4.42 6.35
C ARG A 367 -2.88 5.83 6.70
N LEU A 368 -3.06 6.24 7.96
CA LEU A 368 -2.65 7.55 8.45
C LEU A 368 -1.18 7.88 8.11
N GLY A 369 -0.26 6.93 8.27
CA GLY A 369 1.16 7.12 7.95
C GLY A 369 1.39 7.34 6.46
N GLY A 370 0.72 6.56 5.61
CA GLY A 370 0.74 6.76 4.14
C GLY A 370 0.22 8.14 3.74
N LEU A 371 -0.92 8.55 4.28
CA LEU A 371 -1.47 9.88 4.02
C LEU A 371 -0.52 11.00 4.48
N PHE A 372 0.14 10.82 5.62
CA PHE A 372 1.17 11.75 6.08
C PHE A 372 2.34 11.86 5.12
N SER A 373 2.94 10.73 4.72
CA SER A 373 4.07 10.73 3.79
C SER A 373 3.73 11.36 2.44
N SER A 374 2.51 11.12 1.95
CA SER A 374 2.02 11.72 0.71
C SER A 374 1.83 13.25 0.83
N LEU A 375 1.37 13.74 1.99
CA LEU A 375 1.13 15.16 2.23
C LEU A 375 2.39 15.94 2.64
N PHE A 376 3.32 15.30 3.33
CA PHE A 376 4.50 15.92 3.90
C PHE A 376 5.77 15.13 3.54
N PRO A 377 6.10 15.01 2.23
CA PRO A 377 7.17 14.10 1.77
C PRO A 377 8.58 14.48 2.23
N GLN A 378 8.76 15.67 2.80
CA GLN A 378 10.03 16.16 3.35
C GLN A 378 10.13 15.96 4.87
N ASP A 379 9.03 15.58 5.52
CA ASP A 379 8.98 15.32 6.95
C ASP A 379 9.04 13.81 7.19
N TYR A 380 9.74 13.40 8.24
CA TYR A 380 9.67 12.02 8.70
C TYR A 380 8.36 11.76 9.45
N PHE A 381 7.90 10.52 9.45
CA PHE A 381 6.73 10.14 10.22
C PHE A 381 7.08 9.96 11.71
N ASP A 382 6.39 10.69 12.58
CA ASP A 382 6.46 10.55 14.02
C ASP A 382 5.14 9.96 14.54
N PRO A 383 5.12 8.74 15.10
CA PRO A 383 3.89 8.09 15.57
C PRO A 383 3.16 8.84 16.70
N VAL A 384 3.80 9.86 17.31
CA VAL A 384 3.20 10.68 18.37
C VAL A 384 2.62 11.98 17.81
N THR A 385 3.35 12.67 16.93
CA THR A 385 3.00 14.05 16.52
C THR A 385 2.45 14.17 15.10
N SER A 386 2.81 13.24 14.19
CA SER A 386 2.26 13.21 12.83
C SER A 386 0.74 12.97 12.79
N PRO A 387 0.15 12.09 13.63
CA PRO A 387 -1.30 11.89 13.66
C PRO A 387 -2.12 13.17 13.83
N ASP A 388 -1.73 14.05 14.76
CA ASP A 388 -2.45 15.31 15.01
C ASP A 388 -2.53 16.19 13.77
N ARG A 389 -1.47 16.26 12.97
CA ARG A 389 -1.46 17.03 11.72
C ARG A 389 -2.48 16.49 10.72
N ILE A 390 -2.62 15.17 10.64
CA ILE A 390 -3.60 14.52 9.77
C ILE A 390 -5.01 14.74 10.31
N TYR A 391 -5.25 14.56 11.60
CA TYR A 391 -6.55 14.82 12.22
C TYR A 391 -7.04 16.26 11.98
N GLN A 392 -6.16 17.26 12.13
CA GLN A 392 -6.51 18.66 11.85
C GLN A 392 -6.81 18.91 10.37
N LEU A 393 -6.07 18.26 9.47
CA LEU A 393 -6.32 18.35 8.03
C LEU A 393 -7.66 17.71 7.65
N ILE A 394 -7.96 16.51 8.14
CA ILE A 394 -9.23 15.82 7.90
C ILE A 394 -10.40 16.61 8.46
N LYS A 395 -10.27 17.17 9.68
CA LYS A 395 -11.28 18.06 10.28
C LYS A 395 -11.59 19.25 9.37
N ARG A 396 -10.55 19.92 8.85
CA ARG A 396 -10.71 21.05 7.93
C ARG A 396 -11.30 20.62 6.59
N LEU A 397 -10.92 19.46 6.07
CA LEU A 397 -11.44 18.94 4.81
C LEU A 397 -12.93 18.61 4.93
N ARG A 398 -13.36 17.91 5.99
CA ARG A 398 -14.77 17.67 6.32
C ARG A 398 -15.57 18.97 6.42
N ALA A 399 -15.02 19.99 7.09
CA ALA A 399 -15.67 21.30 7.19
C ALA A 399 -15.82 22.00 5.82
N TRP A 400 -14.82 21.86 4.95
CA TRP A 400 -14.88 22.39 3.59
C TRP A 400 -15.93 21.67 2.74
N LEU A 401 -15.97 20.32 2.77
CA LEU A 401 -16.95 19.50 2.04
C LEU A 401 -18.38 19.87 2.44
N LYS A 402 -18.64 20.01 3.74
CA LYS A 402 -19.93 20.47 4.27
C LYS A 402 -20.30 21.86 3.76
N LYS A 403 -19.36 22.82 3.77
CA LYS A 403 -19.59 24.18 3.27
C LYS A 403 -19.82 24.23 1.76
N ALA A 404 -19.21 23.33 0.99
CA ALA A 404 -19.37 23.22 -0.45
C ALA A 404 -20.69 22.52 -0.86
N HIS A 405 -21.44 21.99 0.11
CA HIS A 405 -22.63 21.15 -0.12
C HIS A 405 -22.30 20.00 -1.10
N LEU A 406 -21.21 19.30 -0.81
CA LEU A 406 -20.84 18.06 -1.49
C LEU A 406 -21.27 16.88 -0.63
N ASP A 407 -22.01 15.95 -1.21
CA ASP A 407 -22.36 14.68 -0.57
C ASP A 407 -21.16 13.73 -0.63
N LEU A 408 -20.12 14.10 0.11
CA LEU A 408 -18.85 13.38 0.18
C LEU A 408 -18.41 13.30 1.63
N THR A 409 -18.28 12.08 2.14
CA THR A 409 -17.90 11.82 3.53
C THR A 409 -16.50 11.24 3.59
N ILE A 410 -15.75 11.58 4.65
CA ILE A 410 -14.48 10.94 4.96
C ILE A 410 -14.70 10.06 6.18
N GLU A 411 -14.52 8.75 6.03
CA GLU A 411 -14.63 7.77 7.11
C GLU A 411 -13.25 7.41 7.67
N GLU A 412 -13.20 6.98 8.93
CA GLU A 412 -11.99 6.49 9.57
C GLU A 412 -12.27 5.13 10.20
N THR A 413 -11.52 4.11 9.79
CA THR A 413 -11.61 2.74 10.30
C THR A 413 -10.22 2.22 10.61
N ASP A 414 -9.96 1.86 11.87
CA ASP A 414 -8.66 1.35 12.35
C ASP A 414 -7.45 2.22 11.93
N GLY A 415 -7.60 3.54 12.03
CA GLY A 415 -6.55 4.51 11.67
C GLY A 415 -6.24 4.59 10.17
N ALA A 416 -7.15 4.09 9.33
CA ALA A 416 -7.15 4.29 7.89
C ALA A 416 -8.35 5.16 7.47
N TYR A 417 -8.22 5.89 6.36
CA TYR A 417 -9.23 6.81 5.87
C TYR A 417 -9.69 6.43 4.46
N SER A 418 -10.97 6.60 4.19
CA SER A 418 -11.58 6.43 2.87
C SER A 418 -12.51 7.60 2.57
N LEU A 419 -12.72 7.86 1.27
CA LEU A 419 -13.82 8.69 0.81
C LEU A 419 -15.03 7.82 0.54
N VAL A 420 -16.19 8.29 0.97
CA VAL A 420 -17.50 7.71 0.66
C VAL A 420 -18.28 8.74 -0.13
N ILE A 421 -18.56 8.40 -1.38
CA ILE A 421 -19.28 9.26 -2.32
C ILE A 421 -20.77 9.01 -2.13
N GLY A 422 -21.52 10.08 -1.96
CA GLY A 422 -22.97 10.05 -1.83
C GLY A 422 -23.69 10.07 -3.17
N GLU A 423 -25.01 10.17 -3.12
CA GLU A 423 -25.86 10.05 -4.31
C GLU A 423 -25.77 11.32 -5.18
N GLY A 424 -25.70 11.13 -6.50
CA GLY A 424 -25.61 12.22 -7.46
C GLY A 424 -24.28 12.99 -7.49
N LEU A 425 -23.25 12.55 -6.76
CA LEU A 425 -21.89 13.09 -6.85
C LEU A 425 -20.99 12.15 -7.65
N GLY A 426 -20.21 12.71 -8.57
CA GLY A 426 -19.13 12.02 -9.28
C GLY A 426 -17.78 12.64 -8.99
N LEU A 427 -16.72 11.84 -8.91
CA LEU A 427 -15.33 12.29 -8.87
C LEU A 427 -14.69 12.04 -10.24
N ARG A 428 -14.33 13.09 -10.97
CA ARG A 428 -13.60 12.91 -12.23
C ARG A 428 -12.14 12.59 -11.95
N ILE A 429 -11.70 11.49 -12.54
CA ILE A 429 -10.36 10.94 -12.47
C ILE A 429 -9.80 10.84 -13.90
N GLY A 430 -8.85 11.70 -14.27
CA GLY A 430 -8.06 11.55 -15.48
C GLY A 430 -6.97 10.47 -15.38
N GLU A 431 -6.52 9.97 -16.52
CA GLU A 431 -5.43 8.98 -16.66
C GLU A 431 -4.13 9.42 -15.96
N GLU A 432 -3.87 10.72 -15.86
CA GLU A 432 -2.70 11.27 -15.17
C GLU A 432 -2.73 11.04 -13.64
N LEU A 433 -3.92 10.97 -13.01
CA LEU A 433 -4.06 10.63 -11.57
C LEU A 433 -3.51 9.25 -11.24
N SER A 434 -3.43 8.43 -12.28
CA SER A 434 -2.97 7.07 -12.20
C SER A 434 -1.45 7.00 -11.95
N SER A 435 -0.71 8.07 -12.27
CA SER A 435 0.72 8.25 -12.02
C SER A 435 1.04 8.79 -10.62
N GLU A 436 2.32 8.89 -10.24
CA GLU A 436 2.70 9.46 -8.95
C GLU A 436 2.34 10.95 -8.87
N TYR A 437 1.58 11.34 -7.83
CA TYR A 437 1.22 12.74 -7.60
C TYR A 437 2.47 13.61 -7.47
N ASN A 438 2.64 14.53 -8.40
CA ASN A 438 3.70 15.51 -8.37
C ASN A 438 3.12 16.89 -8.03
N LYS A 439 3.36 17.33 -6.79
CA LYS A 439 2.89 18.62 -6.28
C LYS A 439 3.35 19.77 -7.18
N GLU A 440 4.61 19.71 -7.60
CA GLU A 440 5.23 20.74 -8.42
C GLU A 440 4.59 20.77 -9.82
N LEU A 441 4.33 19.62 -10.43
CA LEU A 441 3.60 19.51 -11.70
C LEU A 441 2.19 20.10 -11.60
N MET A 442 1.43 19.80 -10.53
CA MET A 442 0.08 20.35 -10.35
C MET A 442 0.08 21.88 -10.22
N GLN A 443 1.12 22.43 -9.61
CA GLN A 443 1.31 23.88 -9.52
C GLN A 443 1.68 24.47 -10.88
N LEU A 444 2.52 23.80 -11.67
CA LEU A 444 2.82 24.21 -13.05
C LEU A 444 1.59 24.17 -13.95
N MET A 445 0.76 23.13 -13.86
CA MET A 445 -0.50 23.04 -14.61
C MET A 445 -1.43 24.20 -14.26
N HIS A 446 -1.51 24.60 -12.99
CA HIS A 446 -2.27 25.77 -12.59
C HIS A 446 -1.71 27.07 -13.17
N VAL A 447 -0.38 27.22 -13.21
CA VAL A 447 0.27 28.38 -13.86
C VAL A 447 -0.05 28.41 -15.35
N ARG A 448 0.03 27.27 -16.05
CA ARG A 448 -0.32 27.14 -17.47
C ARG A 448 -1.77 27.55 -17.74
N GLU A 449 -2.69 27.01 -16.95
CA GLU A 449 -4.13 27.28 -17.02
C GLU A 449 -4.46 28.77 -16.82
N GLN A 450 -3.85 29.40 -15.80
CA GLN A 450 -4.09 30.83 -15.50
C GLN A 450 -3.48 31.79 -16.53
N LEU A 451 -2.39 31.40 -17.20
CA LEU A 451 -1.67 32.27 -18.14
C LEU A 451 -2.01 32.00 -19.60
N GLY A 452 -2.61 30.85 -19.92
CA GLY A 452 -2.92 30.42 -21.29
C GLY A 452 -1.69 30.12 -22.16
N LYS A 453 -0.52 29.93 -21.55
CA LYS A 453 0.75 29.68 -22.26
C LYS A 453 1.74 28.84 -21.44
N SER A 454 2.69 28.20 -22.10
CA SER A 454 3.67 27.29 -21.49
C SER A 454 4.91 27.98 -20.91
N ASP A 455 5.15 29.23 -21.30
CA ASP A 455 6.25 30.07 -20.85
C ASP A 455 5.78 31.14 -19.86
N PHE A 456 6.49 31.30 -18.74
CA PHE A 456 6.13 32.26 -17.69
C PHE A 456 7.35 32.90 -17.04
N THR A 457 7.16 34.09 -16.49
CA THR A 457 8.14 34.78 -15.64
C THR A 457 7.87 34.47 -14.17
N ALA A 458 8.89 34.68 -13.35
CA ALA A 458 8.79 34.71 -11.90
C ALA A 458 7.58 35.49 -11.36
N LYS A 459 7.37 36.71 -11.88
CA LYS A 459 6.29 37.61 -11.44
C LYS A 459 4.92 37.02 -11.75
N GLN A 460 4.75 36.44 -12.93
CA GLN A 460 3.50 35.79 -13.35
C GLN A 460 3.17 34.59 -12.49
N ALA A 461 4.14 33.68 -12.27
CA ALA A 461 3.93 32.52 -11.42
C ALA A 461 3.67 32.88 -9.95
N CYS A 462 4.38 33.88 -9.40
CA CYS A 462 4.10 34.36 -8.03
C CYS A 462 2.66 34.87 -7.89
N LYS A 463 2.16 35.60 -8.89
CA LYS A 463 0.77 36.09 -8.93
C LYS A 463 -0.22 34.91 -9.03
N ALA A 464 0.01 33.97 -9.94
CA ALA A 464 -0.88 32.83 -10.16
C ALA A 464 -0.95 31.91 -8.93
N LEU A 465 0.18 31.60 -8.30
CA LEU A 465 0.25 30.65 -7.17
C LEU A 465 0.06 31.30 -5.79
N GLY A 466 0.01 32.65 -5.72
CA GLY A 466 0.05 33.39 -4.47
C GLY A 466 1.35 33.15 -3.69
N PHE A 467 2.48 33.04 -4.38
CA PHE A 467 3.79 32.76 -3.78
C PHE A 467 4.55 34.04 -3.46
N SER A 468 5.32 33.99 -2.37
CA SER A 468 6.44 34.92 -2.18
C SER A 468 7.57 34.63 -3.17
N ARG A 469 8.48 35.58 -3.37
CA ARG A 469 9.67 35.36 -4.22
C ARG A 469 10.50 34.17 -3.73
N THR A 470 10.68 34.03 -2.42
CA THR A 470 11.43 32.93 -1.79
C THR A 470 10.75 31.58 -2.03
N SER A 471 9.43 31.51 -1.85
CA SER A 471 8.65 30.29 -2.12
C SER A 471 8.71 29.89 -3.60
N PHE A 472 8.64 30.88 -4.50
CA PHE A 472 8.82 30.63 -5.94
C PHE A 472 10.22 30.10 -6.26
N ASN A 473 11.28 30.66 -5.66
CA ASN A 473 12.64 30.18 -5.92
C ASN A 473 12.81 28.72 -5.48
N ALA A 474 12.29 28.35 -4.30
CA ALA A 474 12.30 26.96 -3.85
C ALA A 474 11.50 26.04 -4.80
N PHE A 475 10.31 26.47 -5.19
CA PHE A 475 9.45 25.75 -6.13
C PHE A 475 10.13 25.54 -7.49
N ILE A 476 10.62 26.61 -8.11
CA ILE A 476 11.16 26.53 -9.48
C ILE A 476 12.47 25.75 -9.52
N ASN A 477 13.29 25.81 -8.46
CA ASN A 477 14.48 24.96 -8.34
C ASN A 477 14.07 23.49 -8.28
N SER A 478 13.11 23.13 -7.44
CA SER A 478 12.57 21.77 -7.40
C SER A 478 11.99 21.32 -8.75
N CYS A 479 11.34 22.21 -9.50
CA CYS A 479 10.85 21.90 -10.84
C CYS A 479 12.00 21.66 -11.84
N MET A 480 13.07 22.45 -11.77
CA MET A 480 14.25 22.29 -12.64
C MET A 480 15.00 21.00 -12.31
N ASP A 481 15.16 20.67 -11.03
CA ASP A 481 15.80 19.44 -10.57
C ASP A 481 15.04 18.18 -11.06
N GLN A 482 13.74 18.30 -11.25
CA GLN A 482 12.86 17.26 -11.79
C GLN A 482 12.65 17.33 -13.31
N ASN A 483 13.36 18.23 -14.00
CA ASN A 483 13.22 18.49 -15.45
C ASN A 483 11.79 18.86 -15.91
N LEU A 484 10.97 19.40 -15.01
CA LEU A 484 9.60 19.84 -15.33
C LEU A 484 9.56 21.22 -16.01
N VAL A 485 10.64 21.99 -15.87
CA VAL A 485 10.76 23.32 -16.48
C VAL A 485 12.18 23.55 -17.00
N LEU A 486 12.27 24.27 -18.12
CA LEU A 486 13.53 24.79 -18.65
C LEU A 486 13.63 26.29 -18.39
N ARG A 487 14.78 26.74 -17.93
CA ARG A 487 15.09 28.16 -17.77
C ARG A 487 15.56 28.73 -19.10
N ALA A 488 14.95 29.83 -19.54
CA ALA A 488 15.36 30.59 -20.71
C ALA A 488 15.77 32.03 -20.31
N GLY A 489 16.90 32.50 -20.85
CA GLY A 489 17.42 33.84 -20.58
C GLY A 489 18.10 34.01 -19.21
N SER A 490 18.60 35.23 -18.98
CA SER A 490 19.32 35.61 -17.76
C SER A 490 18.85 36.97 -17.22
N GLY A 491 19.09 37.21 -15.94
CA GLY A 491 18.71 38.47 -15.27
C GLY A 491 17.22 38.77 -15.34
N ARG A 492 16.88 40.01 -15.72
CA ARG A 492 15.49 40.50 -15.83
C ARG A 492 14.66 39.79 -16.92
N ASN A 493 15.34 39.20 -17.90
CA ASN A 493 14.71 38.50 -19.02
C ASN A 493 14.61 36.98 -18.77
N THR A 494 14.76 36.53 -17.52
CA THR A 494 14.60 35.11 -17.19
C THR A 494 13.13 34.71 -17.30
N SER A 495 12.84 33.75 -18.17
CA SER A 495 11.56 33.05 -18.26
C SER A 495 11.78 31.54 -18.02
N TYR A 496 10.67 30.84 -17.76
CA TYR A 496 10.65 29.41 -17.54
C TYR A 496 9.62 28.79 -18.48
N LYS A 497 10.00 27.73 -19.18
CA LYS A 497 9.11 26.98 -20.09
C LYS A 497 8.77 25.64 -19.45
N ILE A 498 7.48 25.33 -19.33
CA ILE A 498 7.02 24.01 -18.87
C ILE A 498 7.44 22.98 -19.91
N VAL A 499 8.15 21.94 -19.46
CA VAL A 499 8.43 20.76 -20.25
C VAL A 499 7.21 19.88 -20.09
N GLU A 500 6.49 19.61 -21.17
CA GLU A 500 5.50 18.56 -21.12
C GLU A 500 6.24 17.27 -20.76
N PRO A 501 5.77 16.51 -19.76
CA PRO A 501 6.32 15.19 -19.53
C PRO A 501 6.09 14.44 -20.85
N HIS A 502 7.10 14.42 -21.72
CA HIS A 502 7.07 13.54 -22.87
C HIS A 502 6.78 12.16 -22.29
N ALA A 503 5.96 11.37 -22.99
CA ALA A 503 5.75 9.96 -22.71
C ALA A 503 7.07 9.16 -22.90
N GLN A 504 8.12 9.53 -22.17
CA GLN A 504 9.46 8.91 -22.14
C GLN A 504 9.46 7.62 -21.31
N ALA A 505 8.32 6.93 -21.28
CA ALA A 505 8.17 5.60 -20.72
C ALA A 505 7.49 4.72 -21.76
N GLY A 506 8.14 4.56 -22.91
CA GLY A 506 7.99 3.39 -23.78
C GLY A 506 9.09 2.41 -23.45
#